data_AF-A0A0J8QP46-F1
#
_entry.id   AF-A0A0J8QP46-F1
#
_cell.length_a   1.000
_cell.length_b   1.000
_cell.length_c   1.000
_cell.angle_alpha   90.00
_cell.angle_beta   90.00
_cell.angle_gamma   90.00
#
_symmetry.space_group_name_H-M   'P 1'
#
loop_
_entity.id
_entity.type
_entity.pdbx_description
1 polymer ?
#
loop_
_entity_poly.entity_id
_entity_poly.type
_entity_poly.pdbx_seq_one_letter_code
_entity_poly.pdbx_strand_id
1 'polypeptide(L)'
;MPFNKDRLYVAVYFHKHPGVYHWAFVVSPKDETDARGKTTRYHVTNKILSCDGEPKATWQYEKSLLLEADMAKLLALVLVGSELEMPDVDHQRHGSAGPGYILSKSSVTDWAVIETECRAYASKKEVEGRYEAITTTVPTYDLMARKEIVP
;
A
#
# COMPACT_ATOMS: atom_id res chain seq x y z
N MET A 1 14.78 12.25 -19.16
CA MET A 1 13.42 12.68 -18.78
C MET A 1 13.16 12.15 -17.37
N PRO A 2 12.69 12.97 -16.40
CA PRO A 2 12.34 12.41 -15.11
C PRO A 2 11.03 11.65 -15.29
N PHE A 3 11.10 10.31 -15.29
CA PHE A 3 9.91 9.47 -15.29
C PHE A 3 9.09 9.80 -14.04
N ASN A 4 7.84 10.21 -14.23
CA ASN A 4 6.87 10.38 -13.17
C ASN A 4 6.43 8.99 -12.70
N LYS A 5 7.31 8.34 -11.93
CA LYS A 5 7.16 6.95 -11.49
C LYS A 5 6.10 6.88 -10.42
N ASP A 6 5.15 5.97 -10.58
CA ASP A 6 4.20 5.62 -9.53
C ASP A 6 4.95 5.15 -8.29
N ARG A 7 4.37 5.41 -7.14
CA ARG A 7 4.92 5.08 -5.83
C ARG A 7 4.23 3.87 -5.26
N LEU A 8 5.03 2.92 -4.79
CA LEU A 8 4.55 1.75 -4.06
C LEU A 8 4.66 2.02 -2.56
N TYR A 9 3.55 1.85 -1.87
CA TYR A 9 3.42 1.99 -0.44
C TYR A 9 2.95 0.69 0.21
N VAL A 10 3.34 0.51 1.46
CA VAL A 10 2.66 -0.37 2.41
C VAL A 10 1.70 0.47 3.23
N ALA A 11 0.42 0.13 3.18
CA ALA A 11 -0.63 0.71 3.99
C ALA A 11 -0.84 -0.12 5.25
N VAL A 12 -0.79 0.55 6.40
CA VAL A 12 -1.09 -0.05 7.71
C VAL A 12 -2.45 0.46 8.16
N TYR A 13 -3.36 -0.46 8.46
CA TYR A 13 -4.71 -0.15 8.92
C TYR A 13 -4.90 -0.44 10.40
N PHE A 14 -5.76 0.36 11.03
CA PHE A 14 -6.20 0.16 12.39
C PHE A 14 -6.86 -1.22 12.53
N HIS A 15 -6.49 -1.93 13.58
CA HIS A 15 -7.20 -3.12 14.01
C HIS A 15 -7.66 -2.94 15.47
N LYS A 16 -8.83 -3.48 15.80
CA LYS A 16 -9.37 -3.44 17.17
C LYS A 16 -8.55 -4.25 18.18
N HIS A 17 -7.60 -5.05 17.73
CA HIS A 17 -6.79 -5.92 18.57
C HIS A 17 -5.38 -5.36 18.62
N PRO A 18 -4.85 -5.02 19.81
CA PRO A 18 -3.48 -4.53 19.94
C PRO A 18 -2.47 -5.49 19.31
N GLY A 19 -1.49 -4.94 18.59
CA GLY A 19 -0.43 -5.72 17.92
C GLY A 19 -0.85 -6.42 16.62
N VAL A 20 -2.14 -6.41 16.29
CA VAL A 20 -2.67 -6.88 15.01
C VAL A 20 -2.79 -5.68 14.08
N TYR A 21 -2.30 -5.82 12.85
CA TYR A 21 -2.46 -4.81 11.82
C TYR A 21 -3.07 -5.47 10.59
N HIS A 22 -3.94 -4.73 9.90
CA HIS A 22 -4.34 -5.11 8.55
C HIS A 22 -3.43 -4.36 7.57
N TRP A 23 -2.96 -5.06 6.55
CA TRP A 23 -1.94 -4.58 5.64
C TRP A 23 -2.46 -4.59 4.21
N ALA A 24 -2.08 -3.61 3.43
CA ALA A 24 -2.29 -3.60 1.98
C ALA A 24 -1.07 -3.00 1.28
N PHE A 25 -0.90 -3.35 0.00
CA PHE A 25 -0.09 -2.54 -0.90
C PHE A 25 -0.95 -1.45 -1.51
N VAL A 26 -0.37 -0.28 -1.70
CA VAL A 26 -1.00 0.85 -2.37
C VAL A 26 -0.06 1.37 -3.44
N VAL A 27 -0.58 1.50 -4.66
CA VAL A 27 0.14 2.15 -5.77
C VAL A 27 -0.56 3.46 -6.06
N SER A 28 0.20 4.56 -6.08
CA SER A 28 -0.33 5.89 -6.33
C SER A 28 0.63 6.69 -7.22
N PRO A 29 0.11 7.49 -8.16
CA PRO A 29 0.91 8.48 -8.88
C PRO A 29 1.74 9.33 -7.92
N LYS A 30 2.97 9.65 -8.31
CA LYS A 30 3.84 10.51 -7.50
C LYS A 30 3.29 11.92 -7.34
N ASP A 31 2.61 12.44 -8.36
CA ASP A 31 2.03 13.77 -8.34
C ASP A 31 0.63 13.74 -7.70
N GLU A 32 0.43 14.60 -6.69
CA GLU A 32 -0.78 14.60 -5.85
C GLU A 32 -2.06 14.95 -6.61
N THR A 33 -1.96 15.85 -7.61
CA THR A 33 -3.07 16.17 -8.52
C THR A 33 -3.51 14.98 -9.36
N ASP A 34 -2.60 14.04 -9.63
CA ASP A 34 -2.89 12.80 -10.33
C ASP A 34 -3.32 11.67 -9.39
N ALA A 35 -2.95 11.72 -8.11
CA ALA A 35 -3.24 10.67 -7.15
C ALA A 35 -4.75 10.53 -6.82
N ARG A 36 -5.51 11.64 -6.88
CA ARG A 36 -6.94 11.66 -6.57
C ARG A 36 -7.71 10.79 -7.57
N GLY A 37 -8.28 9.68 -7.08
CA GLY A 37 -9.05 8.73 -7.90
C GLY A 37 -8.24 7.77 -8.76
N LYS A 38 -6.90 7.84 -8.74
CA LYS A 38 -6.00 6.90 -9.46
C LYS A 38 -5.19 5.99 -8.52
N THR A 39 -5.33 6.18 -7.21
CA THR A 39 -4.66 5.34 -6.21
C THR A 39 -5.33 3.97 -6.12
N THR A 40 -4.54 2.92 -6.34
CA THR A 40 -5.02 1.54 -6.32
C THR A 40 -4.52 0.81 -5.08
N ARG A 41 -5.42 0.14 -4.38
CA ARG A 41 -5.13 -0.74 -3.25
C ARG A 41 -5.16 -2.20 -3.69
N TYR A 42 -4.20 -2.95 -3.17
CA TYR A 42 -4.05 -4.39 -3.34
C TYR A 42 -3.98 -5.01 -1.95
N HIS A 43 -4.99 -5.79 -1.58
CA HIS A 43 -5.03 -6.43 -0.26
C HIS A 43 -5.56 -7.85 -0.33
N VAL A 44 -5.37 -8.59 0.76
CA VAL A 44 -5.94 -9.92 0.91
C VAL A 44 -6.87 -9.87 2.12
N THR A 45 -8.13 -10.26 1.91
CA THR A 45 -9.15 -10.27 2.95
C THR A 45 -9.61 -11.69 3.24
N ASN A 46 -9.89 -11.99 4.50
CA ASN A 46 -10.50 -13.27 4.89
C ASN A 46 -12.02 -13.12 4.78
N LYS A 47 -12.63 -13.88 3.88
CA LYS A 47 -14.08 -13.91 3.69
C LYS A 47 -14.63 -15.27 4.05
N ILE A 48 -15.78 -15.27 4.69
CA ILE A 48 -16.57 -16.49 4.89
C ILE A 48 -17.42 -16.68 3.63
N LEU A 49 -17.07 -17.69 2.82
CA LEU A 49 -17.81 -18.07 1.63
C LEU A 49 -18.51 -19.41 1.89
N SER A 50 -19.69 -19.61 1.31
CA SER A 50 -20.29 -20.95 1.31
C SER A 50 -19.58 -21.77 0.21
N CYS A 51 -18.83 -22.78 0.63
CA CYS A 51 -18.23 -23.78 -0.26
C CYS A 51 -18.93 -25.10 0.03
N ASP A 52 -19.60 -25.66 -0.99
CA ASP A 52 -20.35 -26.92 -0.87
C ASP A 52 -21.45 -26.90 0.21
N GLY A 53 -22.07 -25.74 0.43
CA GLY A 53 -23.12 -25.56 1.44
C GLY A 53 -22.59 -25.22 2.85
N GLU A 54 -21.28 -25.34 3.08
CA GLU A 54 -20.66 -25.06 4.39
C GLU A 54 -19.92 -23.71 4.39
N PRO A 55 -20.04 -22.90 5.46
CA PRO A 55 -19.29 -21.66 5.59
C PRO A 55 -17.80 -21.95 5.80
N LYS A 56 -16.97 -21.49 4.87
CA LYS A 56 -15.51 -21.67 4.88
C LYS A 56 -14.80 -20.33 4.79
N ALA A 57 -13.91 -20.09 5.75
CA ALA A 57 -12.98 -18.96 5.72
C ALA A 57 -11.99 -19.14 4.55
N THR A 58 -11.97 -18.17 3.64
CA THR A 58 -11.15 -18.18 2.43
C THR A 58 -10.47 -16.83 2.26
N TRP A 59 -9.16 -16.86 1.98
CA TRP A 59 -8.41 -15.66 1.65
C TRP A 59 -8.65 -15.27 0.20
N GLN A 60 -9.11 -14.05 -0.02
CA GLN A 60 -9.36 -13.50 -1.35
C GLN A 60 -8.49 -12.26 -1.57
N TYR A 61 -7.76 -12.26 -2.67
CA TYR A 61 -7.09 -11.06 -3.18
C TYR A 61 -8.12 -10.10 -3.78
N GLU A 62 -7.97 -8.81 -3.50
CA GLU A 62 -8.75 -7.75 -4.14
C GLU A 62 -7.85 -6.62 -4.62
N LYS A 63 -8.21 -6.10 -5.80
CA LYS A 63 -7.71 -4.85 -6.38
C LYS A 63 -8.87 -3.86 -6.42
N SER A 64 -8.74 -2.72 -5.73
CA SER A 64 -9.77 -1.68 -5.71
C SER A 64 -9.16 -0.30 -5.77
N LEU A 65 -9.94 0.70 -6.19
CA LEU A 65 -9.56 2.09 -5.95
C LEU A 65 -9.57 2.37 -4.45
N LEU A 66 -8.62 3.17 -3.97
CA LEU A 66 -8.58 3.62 -2.59
C LEU A 66 -9.47 4.87 -2.45
N LEU A 67 -10.63 4.72 -1.80
CA LEU A 67 -11.60 5.80 -1.61
C LEU A 67 -11.39 6.49 -0.26
N GLU A 68 -11.92 7.71 -0.07
CA GLU A 68 -11.81 8.44 1.20
C GLU A 68 -12.34 7.63 2.40
N ALA A 69 -13.42 6.86 2.20
CA ALA A 69 -13.99 5.99 3.24
C ALA A 69 -13.02 4.89 3.70
N ASP A 70 -12.13 4.42 2.82
CA ASP A 70 -11.09 3.45 3.15
C ASP A 70 -9.93 4.08 3.93
N MET A 71 -9.67 5.38 3.71
CA MET A 71 -8.57 6.11 4.34
C MET A 71 -8.84 6.39 5.82
N ALA A 72 -10.11 6.37 6.27
CA ALA A 72 -10.49 6.62 7.66
C ALA A 72 -9.88 5.60 8.65
N LYS A 73 -9.53 4.40 8.19
CA LYS A 73 -8.87 3.37 9.01
C LYS A 73 -7.36 3.29 8.77
N LEU A 74 -6.81 4.12 7.89
CA LEU A 74 -5.39 4.09 7.57
C LEU A 74 -4.60 4.75 8.70
N LEU A 75 -3.67 4.00 9.28
CA LEU A 75 -2.76 4.49 10.30
C LEU A 75 -1.58 5.24 9.68
N ALA A 76 -1.05 4.66 8.60
CA ALA A 76 0.16 5.14 7.96
C ALA A 76 0.26 4.60 6.54
N LEU A 77 0.91 5.38 5.68
CA LEU A 77 1.52 4.93 4.43
C LEU A 77 3.03 4.91 4.60
N VAL A 78 3.66 3.79 4.24
CA VAL A 78 5.11 3.68 4.19
C VAL A 78 5.54 3.50 2.75
N LEU A 79 6.19 4.51 2.19
CA LEU A 79 6.73 4.49 0.84
C LEU A 79 7.96 3.57 0.80
N VAL A 80 7.85 2.46 0.08
CA VAL A 80 8.89 1.42 -0.01
C VAL A 80 9.60 1.43 -1.36
N GLY A 81 9.01 2.04 -2.38
CA GLY A 81 9.61 2.04 -3.70
C GLY A 81 8.89 2.92 -4.72
N SER A 82 9.46 2.95 -5.91
CA SER A 82 8.80 3.51 -7.09
C SER A 82 8.78 2.47 -8.19
N GLU A 83 7.66 2.37 -8.87
CA GLU A 83 7.47 1.48 -10.00
C GLU A 83 8.04 2.11 -11.27
N LEU A 84 8.68 1.29 -12.07
CA LEU A 84 9.20 1.58 -13.38
C LEU A 84 8.44 0.70 -14.35
N GLU A 85 7.79 1.30 -15.34
CA GLU A 85 7.34 0.55 -16.50
C GLU A 85 8.55 -0.11 -17.15
N MET A 86 8.46 -1.43 -17.39
CA MET A 86 9.44 -2.08 -18.23
C MET A 86 9.32 -1.47 -19.63
N PRO A 87 10.42 -0.99 -20.23
CA PRO A 87 10.41 -0.70 -21.65
C PRO A 87 10.02 -1.98 -22.39
N ASP A 88 9.20 -1.87 -23.43
CA ASP A 88 8.68 -3.01 -24.19
C ASP A 88 9.85 -3.88 -24.69
N VAL A 89 10.12 -4.99 -24.00
CA VAL A 89 11.20 -5.90 -24.34
C VAL A 89 10.60 -6.91 -25.31
N ASP A 90 10.72 -6.64 -26.61
CA ASP A 90 10.30 -7.45 -27.76
C ASP A 90 9.27 -8.56 -27.44
N HIS A 91 8.00 -8.22 -27.67
CA HIS A 91 6.84 -9.11 -27.66
C HIS A 91 6.98 -10.26 -28.67
N GLN A 92 7.80 -11.26 -28.33
CA GLN A 92 7.79 -12.56 -29.00
C GLN A 92 7.69 -13.67 -27.96
N ARG A 93 6.55 -13.71 -27.26
CA ARG A 93 5.93 -14.92 -26.71
C ARG A 93 4.46 -14.62 -26.37
N HIS A 94 3.59 -15.43 -26.99
CA HIS A 94 2.14 -15.48 -26.89
C HIS A 94 1.50 -15.06 -25.55
N GLY A 95 0.49 -14.18 -25.63
CA GLY A 95 -0.50 -13.93 -24.59
C GLY A 95 -0.48 -12.49 -24.08
N SER A 96 -1.64 -11.84 -24.09
CA SER A 96 -1.85 -10.44 -23.69
C SER A 96 -1.62 -10.21 -22.18
N ALA A 97 -0.39 -10.31 -21.72
CA ALA A 97 0.01 -9.74 -20.45
C ALA A 97 0.14 -8.23 -20.65
N GLY A 98 -0.52 -7.43 -19.79
CA GLY A 98 -0.33 -5.98 -19.79
C GLY A 98 1.13 -5.59 -19.50
N PRO A 99 1.45 -4.28 -19.50
CA PRO A 99 2.81 -3.82 -19.23
C PRO A 99 3.35 -4.40 -17.92
N GLY A 100 4.57 -4.92 -17.96
CA GLY A 100 5.29 -5.38 -16.77
C GLY A 100 5.87 -4.18 -16.01
N TYR A 101 5.80 -4.22 -14.68
CA TYR A 101 6.38 -3.19 -13.81
C TYR A 101 7.55 -3.78 -13.02
N ILE A 102 8.64 -3.01 -12.86
CA ILE A 102 9.75 -3.35 -11.97
C ILE A 102 9.90 -2.28 -10.89
N LEU A 103 10.39 -2.68 -9.72
CA LEU A 103 10.76 -1.73 -8.70
C LEU A 103 12.09 -1.06 -9.06
N SER A 104 12.19 0.23 -8.75
CA SER A 104 13.44 0.96 -8.91
C SER A 104 14.53 0.42 -7.97
N LYS A 105 15.81 0.61 -8.33
CA LYS A 105 16.96 0.08 -7.56
C LYS A 105 17.05 0.57 -6.11
N SER A 106 16.44 1.72 -5.79
CA SER A 106 16.42 2.27 -4.44
C SER A 106 15.30 1.71 -3.57
N SER A 107 14.43 0.85 -4.13
CA SER A 107 13.28 0.33 -3.41
C SER A 107 13.71 -0.67 -2.33
N VAL A 108 13.06 -0.62 -1.19
CA VAL A 108 13.24 -1.58 -0.10
C VAL A 108 12.30 -2.75 -0.34
N THR A 109 12.84 -3.96 -0.40
CA THR A 109 12.08 -5.19 -0.69
C THR A 109 12.19 -6.25 0.41
N ASP A 110 13.04 -6.03 1.41
CA ASP A 110 13.16 -6.90 2.58
C ASP A 110 11.93 -6.71 3.48
N TRP A 111 11.10 -7.75 3.58
CA TRP A 111 9.88 -7.72 4.38
C TRP A 111 10.15 -7.49 5.86
N ALA A 112 11.22 -8.04 6.43
CA ALA A 112 11.50 -7.87 7.85
C ALA A 112 11.82 -6.40 8.19
N VAL A 113 12.53 -5.71 7.27
CA VAL A 113 12.79 -4.26 7.39
C VAL A 113 11.49 -3.48 7.25
N ILE A 114 10.71 -3.76 6.20
CA ILE A 114 9.44 -3.08 5.93
C ILE A 114 8.48 -3.22 7.12
N GLU A 115 8.28 -4.44 7.60
CA GLU A 115 7.38 -4.74 8.71
C GLU A 115 7.80 -4.02 9.98
N THR A 116 9.09 -4.08 10.33
CA THR A 116 9.64 -3.44 11.54
C THR A 116 9.40 -1.93 11.50
N GLU A 117 9.72 -1.28 10.39
CA GLU A 117 9.62 0.17 10.23
C GLU A 117 8.16 0.63 10.17
N CYS A 118 7.28 -0.14 9.52
CA CYS A 118 5.85 0.13 9.52
C CYS A 118 5.25 0.06 10.92
N ARG A 119 5.60 -0.97 11.70
CA ARG A 119 5.15 -1.10 13.09
C ARG A 119 5.66 0.04 13.96
N ALA A 120 6.95 0.36 13.85
CA ALA A 120 7.56 1.46 14.59
C ALA A 120 6.89 2.81 14.28
N TYR A 121 6.64 3.09 12.99
CA TYR A 121 6.00 4.33 12.58
C TYR A 121 4.52 4.40 13.01
N ALA A 122 3.77 3.31 12.87
CA ALA A 122 2.38 3.24 13.35
C ALA A 122 2.30 3.47 14.87
N SER A 123 3.15 2.80 15.66
CA SER A 123 3.22 3.01 17.11
C SER A 123 3.64 4.43 17.49
N LYS A 124 4.57 5.05 16.75
CA LYS A 124 4.92 6.46 16.94
C LYS A 124 3.69 7.36 16.76
N LYS A 125 2.90 7.15 15.70
CA LYS A 125 1.69 7.93 15.42
C LYS A 125 0.57 7.70 16.43
N GLU A 126 0.47 6.48 16.96
CA GLU A 126 -0.41 6.18 18.08
C GLU A 126 -0.10 7.05 19.30
N VAL A 127 1.17 7.11 19.70
CA VAL A 127 1.64 7.91 20.85
C VAL A 127 1.47 9.41 20.60
N GLU A 128 1.58 9.88 19.36
CA GLU A 128 1.32 11.27 18.96
C GLU A 128 -0.18 11.64 18.98
N GLY A 129 -1.07 10.73 19.37
CA GLY A 129 -2.52 10.99 19.47
C GLY A 129 -3.25 10.99 18.13
N ARG A 130 -2.63 10.45 17.07
CA ARG A 130 -3.24 10.45 15.71
C ARG A 130 -4.61 9.81 15.67
N TYR A 131 -4.90 8.87 16.57
CA TYR A 131 -6.16 8.11 16.60
C TYR A 131 -7.24 8.77 17.48
N GLU A 132 -6.94 9.91 18.10
CA GLU A 132 -7.89 10.66 18.92
C GLU A 132 -8.78 11.59 18.09
N ALA A 133 -8.35 11.94 16.86
CA ALA A 133 -9.09 12.80 15.95
C ALA A 133 -9.12 12.24 14.52
N ILE A 134 -10.26 12.40 13.85
CA ILE A 134 -10.37 12.13 12.41
C ILE A 134 -9.62 13.25 11.68
N THR A 135 -8.51 12.91 11.04
CA THR A 135 -7.81 13.83 10.13
C THR A 135 -8.01 13.36 8.69
N THR A 136 -8.05 14.32 7.77
CA THR A 136 -8.17 14.08 6.32
C THR A 136 -6.83 13.73 5.68
N THR A 137 -5.73 13.92 6.41
CA THR A 137 -4.38 13.59 5.95
C THR A 137 -3.92 12.26 6.53
N VAL A 138 -3.26 11.49 5.68
CA VAL A 138 -2.68 10.21 6.03
C VAL A 138 -1.19 10.41 6.29
N PRO A 139 -0.69 10.10 7.50
CA PRO A 139 0.74 10.17 7.79
C PRO A 139 1.52 9.27 6.83
N THR A 140 2.55 9.83 6.20
CA THR A 140 3.33 9.15 5.17
C THR A 140 4.82 9.22 5.49
N TYR A 141 5.44 8.05 5.56
CA TYR A 141 6.86 7.86 5.82
C TYR A 141 7.58 7.33 4.60
N ASP A 142 8.64 8.01 4.16
CA ASP A 142 9.54 7.54 3.13
C ASP A 142 10.61 6.64 3.76
N LEU A 143 10.49 5.33 3.57
CA LEU A 143 11.44 4.36 4.11
C LEU A 143 12.79 4.41 3.40
N MET A 144 12.80 4.76 2.11
CA MET A 144 14.04 4.89 1.34
C MET A 144 14.86 6.08 1.83
N ALA A 145 14.20 7.19 2.15
CA ALA A 145 14.83 8.40 2.70
C ALA A 145 14.88 8.42 4.24
N ARG A 146 14.27 7.43 4.91
CA ARG A 146 14.04 7.36 6.36
C ARG A 146 13.46 8.65 6.95
N LYS A 147 12.46 9.23 6.27
CA LYS A 147 11.92 10.54 6.60
C LYS A 147 10.41 10.59 6.46
N GLU A 148 9.76 11.23 7.41
CA GLU A 148 8.35 11.60 7.29
C GLU A 148 8.16 12.70 6.25
N ILE A 149 7.27 12.45 5.29
CA ILE A 149 6.95 13.38 4.20
C ILE A 149 5.56 14.00 4.35
N VAL A 150 4.64 13.34 5.07
CA VAL A 150 3.35 13.89 5.49
C VAL A 150 3.17 13.54 6.97
N PRO A 151 2.98 14.53 7.87
CA PRO A 151 2.81 14.31 9.30
C PRO A 151 1.45 13.72 9.69
#